data_AF-A0A0Q6K0V8-F1
#
_entry.id   AF-A0A0Q6K0V8-F1
#
_cell.length_a   1.000
_cell.length_b   1.000
_cell.length_c   1.000
_cell.angle_alpha   90.00
_cell.angle_beta   90.00
_cell.angle_gamma   90.00
#
_symmetry.space_group_name_H-M   'P 1'
#
loop_
_entity.id
_entity.type
_entity.pdbx_description
1 polymer ?
#
loop_
_entity_poly.entity_id
_entity_poly.type
_entity_poly.pdbx_seq_one_letter_code
_entity_poly.pdbx_strand_id
1 'polypeptide(L)' 'MAEATRVALDDVSVRVSALPWEGTAAEAHRAAQSAWSAGAREMAVGVETMRDAARRAHSSYTAALESNSRMFGRD' A
#
# COMPACT_ATOMS: atom_id res chain seq x y z
N MET A 1 1.84 -6.86 -6.61
CA MET A 1 1.91 -6.67 -5.14
C MET A 1 0.72 -5.86 -4.64
N ALA A 2 0.58 -4.57 -4.99
CA ALA A 2 -0.57 -3.76 -4.55
C ALA A 2 -1.95 -4.37 -4.88
N GLU A 3 -2.09 -4.95 -6.08
CA GLU A 3 -3.30 -5.70 -6.51
C GLU A 3 -3.59 -6.91 -5.59
N ALA A 4 -2.58 -7.75 -5.37
CA ALA A 4 -2.69 -8.95 -4.54
C ALA A 4 -3.01 -8.61 -3.07
N THR A 5 -2.43 -7.52 -2.54
CA THR A 5 -2.74 -7.01 -1.21
C THR A 5 -4.20 -6.55 -1.12
N ARG A 6 -4.72 -5.84 -2.14
CA ARG A 6 -6.13 -5.44 -2.18
C ARG A 6 -7.07 -6.65 -2.20
N VAL A 7 -6.78 -7.63 -3.06
CA VAL A 7 -7.57 -8.87 -3.15
C VAL A 7 -7.58 -9.63 -1.82
N ALA A 8 -6.45 -9.71 -1.13
CA ALA A 8 -6.38 -10.36 0.18
C ALA A 8 -7.19 -9.60 1.25
N LEU A 9 -7.19 -8.27 1.23
CA LEU A 9 -8.01 -7.45 2.15
C LEU A 9 -9.51 -7.61 1.88
N ASP A 10 -9.89 -7.75 0.61
CA ASP A 10 -11.28 -8.02 0.22
C ASP A 10 -11.73 -9.40 0.72
N ASP A 11 -10.92 -10.44 0.52
CA ASP A 11 -11.21 -11.81 0.99
C ASP A 11 -11.41 -11.87 2.50
N VAL A 12 -10.53 -11.23 3.29
CA VAL A 12 -10.67 -11.15 4.75
C VAL A 12 -11.98 -10.45 5.14
N SER A 13 -12.31 -9.34 4.48
CA SER A 13 -13.54 -8.59 4.78
C SER A 13 -14.81 -9.41 4.49
N VAL A 14 -14.82 -10.18 3.39
CA VAL A 14 -15.91 -11.09 3.03
C VAL A 14 -16.05 -12.19 4.08
N ARG A 15 -14.95 -12.84 4.48
CA ARG A 15 -14.98 -13.93 5.46
C ARG A 15 -15.48 -13.47 6.82
N VAL A 16 -15.02 -12.32 7.30
CA VAL A 16 -15.46 -11.75 8.58
C VAL A 16 -16.96 -11.42 8.56
N SER A 17 -17.46 -10.90 7.44
CA SER A 17 -18.88 -10.55 7.29
C SER A 17 -19.80 -11.78 7.24
N ALA A 18 -19.27 -12.95 6.87
CA ALA A 18 -20.03 -14.20 6.78
C ALA A 18 -20.11 -14.99 8.11
N LEU A 19 -19.47 -14.52 9.18
CA LEU A 19 -19.47 -15.22 10.47
C LEU A 19 -20.87 -15.17 11.13
N PRO A 20 -21.40 -16.30 11.63
CA PRO A 20 -22.76 -16.38 12.18
C PRO A 20 -22.81 -15.98 13.67
N TRP A 21 -22.39 -14.75 13.97
CA TRP A 21 -22.42 -14.16 15.31
C TRP A 21 -23.31 -12.92 15.35
N GLU A 22 -24.07 -12.77 16.44
CA GLU A 22 -25.05 -11.70 16.61
C GLU A 22 -24.88 -10.99 17.95
N GLY A 23 -25.60 -9.88 18.11
CA GLY A 23 -25.59 -9.06 19.33
C GLY A 23 -24.55 -7.93 19.31
N THR A 24 -24.45 -7.22 20.43
CA THR A 24 -23.67 -5.98 20.59
C THR A 24 -22.17 -6.17 20.32
N ALA A 25 -21.61 -7.32 20.67
CA ALA A 25 -20.21 -7.63 20.38
C ALA A 25 -19.96 -7.79 18.86
N ALA A 26 -20.90 -8.41 18.13
CA ALA A 26 -20.79 -8.58 16.69
C ALA A 26 -20.95 -7.25 15.95
N GLU A 27 -21.79 -6.34 16.44
CA GLU A 27 -21.89 -4.96 15.93
C GLU A 27 -20.60 -4.18 16.15
N ALA A 28 -20.04 -4.21 17.37
CA ALA A 28 -18.77 -3.57 17.69
C ALA A 28 -17.63 -4.11 16.81
N HIS A 29 -17.59 -5.43 16.59
CA HIS A 29 -16.61 -6.03 15.69
C HIS A 29 -16.81 -5.59 14.24
N ARG A 30 -18.05 -5.55 13.73
CA ARG A 30 -18.32 -5.07 12.36
C ARG A 30 -17.86 -3.63 12.16
N ALA A 31 -18.08 -2.76 13.15
CA ALA A 31 -17.58 -1.39 13.13
C ALA A 31 -16.04 -1.33 13.12
N ALA A 32 -15.39 -2.09 14.00
CA ALA A 32 -13.92 -2.16 14.06
C ALA A 32 -13.32 -2.74 12.77
N GLN A 33 -13.92 -3.79 12.21
CA GLN A 33 -13.51 -4.39 10.94
C GLN A 33 -13.63 -3.41 9.78
N SER A 34 -14.73 -2.65 9.72
CA SER A 34 -14.93 -1.63 8.68
C SER A 34 -13.84 -0.56 8.74
N ALA A 35 -13.55 -0.04 9.93
CA ALA A 35 -12.49 0.94 10.15
C ALA A 35 -11.09 0.38 9.79
N TRP A 36 -10.82 -0.87 10.19
CA TRP A 36 -9.57 -1.54 9.86
C TRP A 36 -9.42 -1.74 8.34
N SER A 37 -10.44 -2.23 7.66
CA SER A 37 -10.41 -2.45 6.20
C SER A 37 -10.21 -1.14 5.44
N ALA A 38 -10.80 -0.03 5.89
CA ALA A 38 -10.57 1.29 5.31
C ALA A 38 -9.10 1.73 5.47
N GLY A 39 -8.57 1.69 6.70
CA GLY A 39 -7.19 2.06 6.98
C GLY A 39 -6.16 1.17 6.25
N ALA A 40 -6.44 -0.13 6.13
CA ALA A 40 -5.57 -1.04 5.39
C ALA A 40 -5.48 -0.72 3.89
N ARG A 41 -6.59 -0.28 3.28
CA ARG A 41 -6.59 0.20 1.88
C ARG A 41 -5.79 1.49 1.73
N GLU A 42 -5.98 2.44 2.64
CA GLU A 42 -5.23 3.71 2.63
C GLU A 42 -3.72 3.46 2.76
N MET A 43 -3.32 2.59 3.68
CA MET A 43 -1.92 2.18 3.85
C MET A 43 -1.36 1.54 2.57
N ALA A 44 -2.09 0.64 1.92
CA ALA A 44 -1.65 0.00 0.70
C ALA A 44 -1.40 1.01 -0.44
N VAL A 45 -2.28 2.02 -0.58
CA VAL A 45 -2.11 3.12 -1.55
C VAL A 45 -0.91 3.99 -1.19
N GLY A 46 -0.75 4.34 0.08
CA GLY A 46 0.36 5.16 0.55
C GLY A 46 1.72 4.51 0.30
N VAL A 47 1.84 3.22 0.58
CA VAL A 47 3.08 2.45 0.35
C VAL A 47 3.45 2.40 -1.15
N GLU A 48 2.49 2.16 -2.04
CA GLU A 48 2.80 2.17 -3.49
C GLU A 48 3.19 3.56 -3.97
N THR A 49 2.54 4.61 -3.44
CA THR A 49 2.90 6.00 -3.74
C THR A 49 4.33 6.32 -3.31
N MET A 50 4.72 5.93 -2.10
CA MET A 50 6.09 6.09 -1.60
C MET A 50 7.10 5.31 -2.45
N ARG A 51 6.74 4.10 -2.89
CA ARG A 51 7.57 3.28 -3.77
C ARG A 51 7.82 3.95 -5.11
N ASP A 52 6.79 4.52 -5.71
CA ASP A 52 6.92 5.25 -6.98
C ASP A 52 7.73 6.53 -6.84
N ALA A 53 7.55 7.29 -5.76
CA ALA A 53 8.38 8.45 -5.45
C ALA A 53 9.85 8.05 -5.31
N ALA A 54 10.15 6.97 -4.58
CA ALA A 54 11.51 6.47 -4.42
C ALA A 54 12.14 6.04 -5.75
N ARG A 55 11.40 5.35 -6.62
CA ARG A 55 11.87 4.99 -7.98
C ARG A 55 12.22 6.23 -8.81
N ARG A 56 11.35 7.24 -8.80
CA ARG A 56 11.57 8.49 -9.55
C ARG A 56 12.80 9.24 -9.02
N ALA A 57 12.94 9.35 -7.70
CA ALA A 57 14.10 9.96 -7.07
C ALA A 57 15.39 9.22 -7.46
N HIS A 58 15.39 7.88 -7.35
CA HIS A 58 16.53 7.07 -7.75
C HIS A 58 16.92 7.29 -9.22
N SER A 59 15.97 7.21 -10.16
CA SER A 59 16.24 7.45 -11.58
C SER A 59 16.80 8.86 -11.83
N SER A 60 16.26 9.87 -11.15
CA SER A 60 16.73 11.26 -11.26
C SER A 60 18.18 11.41 -10.77
N TYR A 61 18.51 10.84 -9.61
CA TYR A 61 19.87 10.89 -9.08
C TYR A 61 20.86 10.13 -9.96
N THR A 62 20.48 8.95 -10.46
CA THR A 62 21.32 8.17 -11.39
C THR A 62 21.57 8.95 -12.69
N ALA A 63 20.53 9.55 -13.27
CA ALA A 63 20.68 10.37 -14.48
C ALA A 63 21.58 11.60 -14.24
N ALA A 64 21.45 12.27 -13.10
CA ALA A 64 22.31 13.39 -12.72
C ALA A 64 23.78 12.96 -12.55
N LEU A 65 24.02 11.81 -11.91
CA LEU A 65 25.35 11.22 -11.79
C LEU A 65 25.97 10.91 -13.16
N GLU A 66 25.22 10.23 -14.03
CA GLU A 66 25.69 9.91 -15.39
C GLU A 66 26.02 11.17 -16.19
N SER A 67 25.14 12.17 -16.17
CA SER A 67 25.37 13.45 -16.85
C SER A 67 26.62 14.13 -16.34
N ASN A 68 26.81 14.19 -15.02
CA ASN A 68 27.97 14.82 -14.42
C ASN A 68 29.27 14.05 -14.74
N SER A 69 29.25 12.72 -14.72
CA SER A 69 30.43 11.92 -15.10
C SER A 69 30.83 12.14 -16.55
N ARG A 70 29.85 12.22 -17.48
CA ARG A 70 30.10 12.53 -18.89
C ARG A 70 30.61 13.96 -19.11
N MET A 71 30.06 14.94 -18.40
CA MET A 71 30.47 16.35 -18.53
C MET A 71 31.86 16.60 -17.94
N PHE A 72 32.21 15.91 -16.85
CA PHE A 72 33.44 16.17 -16.09
C PHE A 72 34.50 15.08 -16.22
N GLY A 73 34.37 14.17 -17.19
CA GLY A 73 35.44 13.26 -17.62
C GLY A 73 35.95 12.32 -16.53
N ARG A 74 35.03 11.61 -15.87
CA ARG A 74 35.39 10.43 -15.05
C ARG A 74 34.92 9.18 -15.78
N ASP A 75 35.78 8.70 -16.68
CA ASP A 75 35.73 7.33 -17.22
C ASP A 75 36.21 6.33 -16.16
#